data_AF-A0A3D0FPQ5-F1
#
_entry.id   AF-A0A3D0FPQ5-F1
#
_cell.length_a   1.000
_cell.length_b   1.000
_cell.length_c   1.000
_cell.angle_alpha   90.00
_cell.angle_beta   90.00
_cell.angle_gamma   90.00
#
_symmetry.space_group_name_H-M   'P 1'
#
loop_
_entity.id
_entity.type
_entity.pdbx_description
1 polymer ?
#
loop_
_entity_poly.entity_id
_entity_poly.type
_entity_poly.pdbx_seq_one_letter_code
_entity_poly.pdbx_strand_id
1 'polypeptide(L)'
;ANVIRICLRYTNLATLEDGYGINLLPLATFALETYGEDPCSVFKPKMSEDEVVKQKQIKMISQMHKAISIIQFKLEGQVIERNPEMGMEDRRLLHLIDYDKGTIMLRGKEYQLKDKNFPTIDPKNPYKLTEDEKELVDKLMHSFTHSEKLRKHIRFIYSKGSLYLVRNSNLLYHGSVPMNSDGTFKNVRIQGVDYSGKQLFDKIDQVVRQAYFEEKKAKEKRFGQDFIWYLWCGPSSPPFDKDKMATFERYFIADKETHKEQQGHYFYLKDKKEICEMILKEFGVEDEHARIINGHIPVKTIKGESPIKAGGKLLVIDGGYSKAYQSETGIAGFTLIYNSHGLQLVQHQPFVSTQQAIEKGEDIISETTVLEFSNQRKLVRDLDIGTELMQQIEDLTHLLDAYRSGYLKELDN
;
A
#
# COMPACT_ATOMS: atom_id res chain seq x y z
N ALA A 1 -12.56 -7.94 3.25
CA ALA A 1 -13.49 -7.06 2.50
C ALA A 1 -12.76 -6.13 1.53
N ASN A 2 -11.82 -5.27 2.00
CA ASN A 2 -11.13 -4.27 1.16
C ASN A 2 -10.53 -4.82 -0.14
N VAL A 3 -9.77 -5.92 -0.05
CA VAL A 3 -9.16 -6.58 -1.21
C VAL A 3 -10.20 -6.97 -2.26
N ILE A 4 -11.26 -7.66 -1.84
CA ILE A 4 -12.36 -8.10 -2.73
C ILE A 4 -13.08 -6.91 -3.35
N ARG A 5 -13.39 -5.87 -2.57
CA ARG A 5 -14.00 -4.63 -3.07
C ARG A 5 -13.16 -4.00 -4.18
N ILE A 6 -11.84 -3.89 -3.95
CA ILE A 6 -10.91 -3.31 -4.93
C ILE A 6 -10.85 -4.19 -6.19
N CYS A 7 -10.74 -5.50 -6.05
CA CYS A 7 -10.75 -6.43 -7.18
C CYS A 7 -12.04 -6.32 -8.00
N LEU A 8 -13.21 -6.29 -7.35
CA LEU A 8 -14.50 -6.11 -8.05
C LEU A 8 -14.61 -4.75 -8.73
N ARG A 9 -14.09 -3.69 -8.09
CA ARG A 9 -14.10 -2.34 -8.67
C ARG A 9 -13.30 -2.23 -9.96
N TYR A 10 -12.22 -3.00 -10.11
CA TYR A 10 -11.30 -2.95 -11.25
C TYR A 10 -11.25 -4.27 -12.02
N THR A 11 -12.31 -5.10 -11.95
CA THR A 11 -12.45 -6.36 -12.69
C THR A 11 -11.28 -7.37 -12.54
N ASN A 12 -10.47 -7.26 -11.48
CA ASN A 12 -9.31 -8.11 -11.21
C ASN A 12 -9.68 -9.40 -10.47
N LEU A 13 -10.74 -10.08 -10.91
CA LEU A 13 -11.26 -11.31 -10.27
C LEU A 13 -10.34 -12.51 -10.45
N ALA A 14 -9.74 -12.65 -11.65
CA ALA A 14 -8.80 -13.74 -11.96
C ALA A 14 -7.61 -13.78 -10.99
N THR A 15 -7.16 -12.63 -10.47
CA THR A 15 -6.10 -12.58 -9.44
C THR A 15 -6.53 -13.31 -8.16
N LEU A 16 -7.79 -13.14 -7.74
CA LEU A 16 -8.30 -13.80 -6.54
C LEU A 16 -8.59 -15.28 -6.79
N GLU A 17 -9.34 -15.59 -7.85
CA GLU A 17 -9.84 -16.93 -8.13
C GLU A 17 -8.72 -17.84 -8.68
N ASP A 18 -8.11 -17.49 -9.81
CA ASP A 18 -7.08 -18.32 -10.45
C ASP A 18 -5.70 -18.15 -9.78
N GLY A 19 -5.38 -16.91 -9.41
CA GLY A 19 -4.10 -16.57 -8.81
C GLY A 19 -3.93 -17.16 -7.41
N TYR A 20 -4.90 -16.90 -6.53
CA TYR A 20 -4.84 -17.27 -5.12
C TYR A 20 -5.84 -18.35 -4.69
N GLY A 21 -6.71 -18.85 -5.56
CA GLY A 21 -7.67 -19.90 -5.21
C GLY A 21 -8.77 -19.44 -4.24
N ILE A 22 -9.08 -18.15 -4.24
CA ILE A 22 -10.09 -17.57 -3.34
C ILE A 22 -11.49 -17.79 -3.94
N ASN A 23 -12.31 -18.59 -3.26
CA ASN A 23 -13.67 -18.88 -3.71
C ASN A 23 -14.63 -17.69 -3.45
N LEU A 24 -15.11 -17.05 -4.52
CA LEU A 24 -16.07 -15.95 -4.44
C LEU A 24 -17.54 -16.38 -4.62
N LEU A 25 -17.81 -17.67 -4.86
CA LEU A 25 -19.17 -18.18 -5.01
C LEU A 25 -20.07 -17.84 -3.80
N PRO A 26 -19.63 -17.97 -2.53
CA PRO A 26 -20.46 -17.58 -1.39
C PRO A 26 -20.89 -16.11 -1.43
N LEU A 27 -20.00 -15.20 -1.90
CA LEU A 27 -20.31 -13.78 -2.05
C LEU A 27 -21.30 -13.56 -3.19
N ALA A 28 -21.15 -14.28 -4.31
CA ALA A 28 -22.07 -14.18 -5.44
C ALA A 28 -23.49 -14.62 -5.05
N THR A 29 -23.63 -15.75 -4.36
CA THR A 29 -24.92 -16.25 -3.85
C THR A 29 -25.56 -15.26 -2.89
N PHE A 30 -24.81 -14.83 -1.87
CA PHE A 30 -25.30 -13.85 -0.89
C PHE A 30 -25.75 -12.55 -1.56
N ALA A 31 -24.97 -12.04 -2.52
CA ALA A 31 -25.30 -10.81 -3.22
C ALA A 31 -26.56 -10.94 -4.08
N LEU A 32 -26.76 -12.08 -4.74
CA LEU A 32 -27.96 -12.38 -5.53
C LEU A 32 -29.21 -12.43 -4.64
N GLU A 33 -29.13 -13.12 -3.50
CA GLU A 33 -30.25 -13.27 -2.56
C GLU A 33 -30.60 -11.94 -1.86
N THR A 34 -29.58 -11.18 -1.47
CA THR A 34 -29.74 -9.93 -0.71
C THR A 34 -30.21 -8.77 -1.59
N TYR A 35 -29.68 -8.66 -2.80
CA TYR A 35 -29.91 -7.50 -3.66
C TYR A 35 -30.85 -7.80 -4.84
N GLY A 36 -31.09 -9.06 -5.20
CA GLY A 36 -32.12 -9.49 -6.15
C GLY A 36 -32.09 -8.72 -7.48
N GLU A 37 -33.10 -7.87 -7.69
CA GLU A 37 -33.25 -7.03 -8.89
C GLU A 37 -32.62 -5.63 -8.79
N ASP A 38 -31.96 -5.29 -7.68
CA ASP A 38 -31.24 -4.02 -7.53
C ASP A 38 -30.18 -3.87 -8.63
N PRO A 39 -30.24 -2.80 -9.45
CA PRO A 39 -29.28 -2.56 -10.51
C PRO A 39 -27.86 -2.26 -10.01
N CYS A 40 -27.68 -1.92 -8.73
CA CYS A 40 -26.40 -1.61 -8.08
C CYS A 40 -25.54 -0.64 -8.90
N SER A 41 -26.18 0.36 -9.52
CA SER A 41 -25.58 1.19 -10.59
C SER A 41 -24.34 1.97 -10.14
N VAL A 42 -24.31 2.38 -8.87
CA VAL A 42 -23.18 3.05 -8.21
C VAL A 42 -21.93 2.15 -8.12
N PHE A 43 -22.11 0.83 -8.12
CA PHE A 43 -21.07 -0.17 -7.89
C PHE A 43 -20.62 -0.86 -9.18
N LYS A 44 -20.98 -0.31 -10.35
CA LYS A 44 -20.46 -0.80 -11.62
C LYS A 44 -18.92 -0.74 -11.63
N PRO A 45 -18.24 -1.80 -12.12
CA PRO A 45 -16.79 -1.83 -12.21
C PRO A 45 -16.28 -0.75 -13.18
N LYS A 46 -15.04 -0.29 -12.94
CA LYS A 46 -14.29 0.53 -13.87
C LYS A 46 -13.61 -0.40 -14.89
N MET A 47 -14.13 -0.43 -16.10
CA MET A 47 -13.60 -1.22 -17.21
C MET A 47 -12.75 -0.33 -18.13
N SER A 48 -11.70 -0.88 -18.73
CA SER A 48 -11.03 -0.26 -19.87
C SER A 48 -11.89 -0.41 -21.14
N GLU A 49 -11.73 0.50 -22.10
CA GLU A 49 -12.50 0.49 -23.37
C GLU A 49 -12.35 -0.83 -24.14
N ASP A 50 -11.24 -1.55 -23.94
CA ASP A 50 -10.93 -2.82 -24.61
C ASP A 50 -11.59 -4.07 -23.97
N GLU A 51 -12.20 -3.96 -22.79
CA GLU A 51 -12.78 -5.11 -22.09
C GLU A 51 -14.26 -5.35 -22.48
N VAL A 52 -14.49 -6.27 -23.41
CA VAL A 52 -15.85 -6.71 -23.77
C VAL A 52 -16.39 -7.68 -22.71
N VAL A 53 -17.00 -7.13 -21.66
CA VAL A 53 -17.67 -7.92 -20.62
C VAL A 53 -19.18 -7.99 -20.85
N LYS A 54 -19.74 -9.20 -20.78
CA LYS A 54 -21.20 -9.41 -20.96
C LYS A 54 -21.99 -8.67 -19.88
N GLN A 55 -23.11 -8.04 -20.25
CA GLN A 55 -23.97 -7.28 -19.32
C GLN A 55 -24.41 -8.07 -18.08
N LYS A 56 -24.70 -9.38 -18.22
CA LYS A 56 -25.04 -10.26 -17.09
C LYS A 56 -23.91 -10.36 -16.06
N GLN A 57 -22.67 -10.39 -16.51
CA GLN A 57 -21.49 -10.43 -15.64
C GLN A 57 -21.30 -9.10 -14.91
N ILE A 58 -21.58 -7.97 -15.58
CA ILE A 58 -21.56 -6.64 -14.95
C ILE A 58 -22.57 -6.53 -13.80
N LYS A 59 -23.81 -7.01 -13.98
CA LYS A 59 -24.84 -6.99 -12.93
C LYS A 59 -24.36 -7.75 -11.69
N MET A 60 -23.88 -8.99 -11.87
CA MET A 60 -23.39 -9.83 -10.78
C MET A 60 -22.19 -9.20 -10.06
N ILE A 61 -21.20 -8.68 -10.78
CA ILE A 61 -20.05 -7.97 -10.20
C ILE A 61 -20.51 -6.76 -9.39
N SER A 62 -21.47 -5.99 -9.90
CA SER A 62 -21.99 -4.80 -9.22
C SER A 62 -22.69 -5.15 -7.91
N GLN A 63 -23.48 -6.23 -7.89
CA GLN A 63 -24.15 -6.74 -6.69
C GLN A 63 -23.15 -7.22 -5.65
N MET A 64 -22.16 -8.04 -6.06
CA MET A 64 -21.07 -8.47 -5.18
C MET A 64 -20.29 -7.28 -4.62
N HIS A 65 -20.03 -6.27 -5.45
CA HIS A 65 -19.30 -5.07 -5.07
C HIS A 65 -20.07 -4.26 -4.04
N LYS A 66 -21.39 -4.08 -4.22
CA LYS A 66 -22.25 -3.44 -3.23
C LYS A 66 -22.25 -4.23 -1.92
N ALA A 67 -22.52 -5.53 -1.98
CA ALA A 67 -22.57 -6.42 -0.82
C ALA A 67 -21.29 -6.33 0.03
N ILE A 68 -20.12 -6.52 -0.59
CA ILE A 68 -18.84 -6.48 0.13
C ILE A 68 -18.47 -5.07 0.61
N SER A 69 -18.96 -4.01 -0.05
CA SER A 69 -18.76 -2.63 0.40
C SER A 69 -19.55 -2.33 1.67
N ILE A 70 -20.80 -2.78 1.77
CA ILE A 70 -21.59 -2.62 2.99
C ILE A 70 -20.94 -3.38 4.16
N ILE A 71 -20.55 -4.64 3.93
CA ILE A 71 -19.80 -5.43 4.91
C ILE A 71 -18.49 -4.74 5.30
N GLN A 72 -17.76 -4.17 4.34
CA GLN A 72 -16.55 -3.39 4.63
C GLN A 72 -16.85 -2.25 5.60
N PHE A 73 -17.84 -1.39 5.33
CA PHE A 73 -18.13 -0.24 6.19
C PHE A 73 -18.53 -0.65 7.61
N LYS A 74 -19.25 -1.77 7.75
CA LYS A 74 -19.58 -2.35 9.06
C LYS A 74 -18.33 -2.78 9.82
N LEU A 75 -17.47 -3.58 9.17
CA LEU A 75 -16.21 -4.06 9.75
C LEU A 75 -15.25 -2.90 10.09
N GLU A 76 -15.13 -1.89 9.22
CA GLU A 76 -14.33 -0.69 9.49
C GLU A 76 -14.85 0.06 10.71
N GLY A 77 -16.17 0.27 10.83
CA GLY A 77 -16.76 0.89 12.02
C GLY A 77 -16.44 0.12 13.31
N GLN A 78 -16.51 -1.21 13.28
CA GLN A 78 -16.12 -2.05 14.42
C GLN A 78 -14.62 -1.95 14.75
N VAL A 79 -13.75 -1.77 13.74
CA VAL A 79 -12.28 -1.59 13.95
C VAL A 79 -12.00 -0.24 14.57
N ILE A 80 -12.66 0.81 14.08
CA ILE A 80 -12.53 2.18 14.58
C ILE A 80 -12.99 2.26 16.04
N GLU A 81 -14.17 1.72 16.35
CA GLU A 81 -14.76 1.78 17.69
C GLU A 81 -13.86 1.14 18.76
N ARG A 82 -13.20 0.03 18.44
CA ARG A 82 -12.29 -0.66 19.38
C ARG A 82 -10.86 -0.11 19.40
N ASN A 83 -10.50 0.82 18.51
CA ASN A 83 -9.18 1.44 18.43
C ASN A 83 -9.26 2.99 18.35
N PRO A 84 -9.77 3.66 19.40
CA PRO A 84 -9.96 5.12 19.37
C PRO A 84 -8.64 5.90 19.21
N GLU A 85 -7.50 5.33 19.62
CA GLU A 85 -6.19 5.97 19.47
C GLU A 85 -5.75 6.19 18.01
N MET A 86 -6.35 5.46 17.06
CA MET A 86 -6.06 5.62 15.63
C MET A 86 -6.65 6.90 15.02
N GLY A 87 -7.51 7.63 15.75
CA GLY A 87 -8.03 8.92 15.30
C GLY A 87 -8.94 8.85 14.05
N MET A 88 -9.68 7.74 13.90
CA MET A 88 -10.46 7.40 12.69
C MET A 88 -11.98 7.58 12.85
N GLU A 89 -12.45 8.21 13.92
CA GLU A 89 -13.89 8.29 14.24
C GLU A 89 -14.71 9.00 13.14
N ASP A 90 -14.11 9.97 12.44
CA ASP A 90 -14.72 10.68 11.31
C ASP A 90 -14.99 9.76 10.10
N ARG A 91 -14.44 8.55 10.09
CA ARG A 91 -14.67 7.51 9.06
C ARG A 91 -15.85 6.60 9.39
N ARG A 92 -16.38 6.65 10.60
CA ARG A 92 -17.50 5.82 11.05
C ARG A 92 -18.82 6.50 10.66
N LEU A 93 -19.28 6.28 9.42
CA LEU A 93 -20.34 7.13 8.82
C LEU A 93 -21.76 6.57 8.81
N LEU A 94 -21.95 5.24 8.89
CA LEU A 94 -23.27 4.61 8.78
C LEU A 94 -24.32 5.14 9.78
N HIS A 95 -23.92 5.47 11.01
CA HIS A 95 -24.84 6.00 12.02
C HIS A 95 -25.30 7.45 11.76
N LEU A 96 -24.71 8.15 10.78
CA LEU A 96 -25.08 9.52 10.39
C LEU A 96 -26.12 9.57 9.26
N ILE A 97 -26.53 8.41 8.75
CA ILE A 97 -27.50 8.28 7.66
C ILE A 97 -28.91 8.40 8.23
N ASP A 98 -29.72 9.28 7.63
CA ASP A 98 -31.17 9.27 7.77
C ASP A 98 -31.72 8.31 6.71
N TYR A 99 -32.05 7.08 7.13
CA TYR A 99 -32.47 6.00 6.23
C TYR A 99 -33.86 6.24 5.64
N ASP A 100 -34.73 6.99 6.33
CA ASP A 100 -36.07 7.30 5.86
C ASP A 100 -36.03 8.37 4.75
N LYS A 101 -35.22 9.41 4.93
CA LYS A 101 -35.02 10.46 3.91
C LYS A 101 -34.03 10.05 2.81
N GLY A 102 -33.16 9.09 3.11
CA GLY A 102 -32.04 8.70 2.26
C GLY A 102 -31.00 9.81 2.14
N THR A 103 -30.71 10.52 3.25
CA THR A 103 -29.73 11.60 3.34
C THR A 103 -28.65 11.27 4.38
N ILE A 104 -27.55 12.00 4.37
CA ILE A 104 -26.49 11.90 5.39
C ILE A 104 -26.03 13.30 5.80
N MET A 105 -25.80 13.49 7.11
CA MET A 105 -25.25 14.72 7.66
C MET A 105 -23.73 14.61 7.78
N LEU A 106 -22.97 15.42 7.02
CA LEU A 106 -21.52 15.49 7.11
C LEU A 106 -21.06 16.92 7.33
N ARG A 107 -20.28 17.15 8.40
CA ARG A 107 -19.69 18.45 8.74
C ARG A 107 -20.72 19.60 8.73
N GLY A 108 -21.93 19.33 9.22
CA GLY A 108 -23.03 20.31 9.30
C GLY A 108 -23.79 20.57 8.00
N LYS A 109 -23.50 19.83 6.91
CA LYS A 109 -24.25 19.90 5.66
C LYS A 109 -24.94 18.57 5.37
N GLU A 110 -26.21 18.64 4.95
CA GLU A 110 -27.00 17.48 4.54
C GLU A 110 -26.75 17.16 3.05
N TYR A 111 -26.61 15.88 2.74
CA TYR A 111 -26.37 15.37 1.39
C TYR A 111 -27.35 14.26 1.04
N GLN A 112 -27.90 14.30 -0.18
CA GLN A 112 -28.70 13.19 -0.70
C GLN A 112 -27.79 12.01 -1.10
N LEU A 113 -28.17 10.80 -0.68
CA LEU A 113 -27.49 9.57 -1.08
C LEU A 113 -27.85 9.16 -2.51
N LYS A 114 -26.84 8.77 -3.29
CA LYS A 114 -26.98 8.22 -4.66
C LYS A 114 -27.63 6.84 -4.69
N ASP A 115 -27.40 6.05 -3.65
CA ASP A 115 -27.98 4.71 -3.46
C ASP A 115 -28.58 4.67 -2.05
N LYS A 116 -29.81 4.16 -1.95
CA LYS A 116 -30.61 4.16 -0.72
C LYS A 116 -30.99 2.74 -0.27
N ASN A 117 -30.61 1.71 -1.02
CA ASN A 117 -31.02 0.34 -0.72
C ASN A 117 -29.98 -0.35 0.16
N PHE A 118 -30.29 -0.46 1.45
CA PHE A 118 -29.44 -1.02 2.50
C PHE A 118 -30.13 -2.18 3.25
N PRO A 119 -30.44 -3.29 2.57
CA PRO A 119 -31.30 -4.34 3.13
C PRO A 119 -30.70 -5.03 4.38
N THR A 120 -29.39 -4.93 4.59
CA THR A 120 -28.70 -5.58 5.71
C THR A 120 -28.35 -4.62 6.85
N ILE A 121 -28.61 -3.32 6.74
CA ILE A 121 -28.26 -2.36 7.80
C ILE A 121 -29.46 -2.16 8.73
N ASP A 122 -29.27 -2.46 10.02
CA ASP A 122 -30.18 -2.04 11.09
C ASP A 122 -29.81 -0.62 11.54
N PRO A 123 -30.66 0.41 11.34
CA PRO A 123 -30.36 1.79 11.75
C PRO A 123 -30.03 1.95 13.24
N LYS A 124 -30.51 1.05 14.11
CA LYS A 124 -30.20 1.08 15.55
C LYS A 124 -28.82 0.53 15.85
N ASN A 125 -28.31 -0.39 15.03
CA ASN A 125 -27.00 -1.01 15.18
C ASN A 125 -26.29 -1.10 13.82
N PRO A 126 -25.95 0.05 13.21
CA PRO A 126 -25.62 0.10 11.78
C PRO A 126 -24.32 -0.63 11.41
N TYR A 127 -23.46 -0.91 12.39
CA TYR A 127 -22.19 -1.64 12.23
C TYR A 127 -22.29 -3.13 12.54
N LYS A 128 -23.45 -3.63 12.99
CA LYS A 128 -23.64 -5.05 13.28
C LYS A 128 -23.77 -5.82 11.97
N LEU A 129 -22.99 -6.89 11.83
CA LEU A 129 -23.18 -7.85 10.74
C LEU A 129 -24.46 -8.66 10.98
N THR A 130 -25.22 -8.93 9.93
CA THR A 130 -26.26 -9.97 9.99
C THR A 130 -25.61 -11.34 10.15
N GLU A 131 -26.38 -12.37 10.53
CA GLU A 131 -25.83 -13.73 10.63
C GLU A 131 -25.31 -14.23 9.28
N ASP A 132 -26.03 -13.95 8.18
CA ASP A 132 -25.60 -14.29 6.82
C ASP A 132 -24.30 -13.55 6.41
N GLU A 133 -24.17 -12.26 6.75
CA GLU A 133 -22.94 -11.50 6.51
C GLU A 133 -21.77 -12.07 7.31
N LYS A 134 -22.01 -12.50 8.54
CA LYS A 134 -20.99 -13.11 9.40
C LYS A 134 -20.54 -14.46 8.84
N GLU A 135 -21.47 -15.33 8.46
CA GLU A 135 -21.15 -16.61 7.83
C GLU A 135 -20.36 -16.41 6.52
N LEU A 136 -20.76 -15.44 5.71
CA LEU A 136 -20.02 -15.07 4.50
C LEU A 136 -18.59 -14.59 4.82
N VAL A 137 -18.42 -13.71 5.80
CA VAL A 137 -17.10 -13.22 6.22
C VAL A 137 -16.23 -14.39 6.71
N ASP A 138 -16.77 -15.32 7.48
CA ASP A 138 -16.06 -16.49 7.97
C ASP A 138 -15.61 -17.41 6.82
N LYS A 139 -16.48 -17.67 5.83
CA LYS A 139 -16.14 -18.43 4.61
C LYS A 139 -15.04 -17.77 3.78
N LEU A 140 -15.13 -16.44 3.61
CA LEU A 140 -14.12 -15.66 2.90
C LEU A 140 -12.80 -15.68 3.67
N MET A 141 -12.81 -15.42 4.97
CA MET A 141 -11.62 -15.50 5.83
C MET A 141 -10.96 -16.87 5.71
N HIS A 142 -11.74 -17.95 5.82
CA HIS A 142 -11.24 -19.30 5.64
C HIS A 142 -10.52 -19.48 4.29
N SER A 143 -11.10 -18.97 3.20
CA SER A 143 -10.51 -19.04 1.86
C SER A 143 -9.17 -18.30 1.78
N PHE A 144 -9.09 -17.10 2.36
CA PHE A 144 -7.84 -16.32 2.42
C PHE A 144 -6.78 -16.99 3.30
N THR A 145 -7.13 -17.50 4.47
CA THR A 145 -6.17 -18.09 5.40
C THR A 145 -5.68 -19.47 4.98
N HIS A 146 -6.40 -20.17 4.11
CA HIS A 146 -6.01 -21.49 3.59
C HIS A 146 -5.41 -21.46 2.18
N SER A 147 -5.35 -20.31 1.53
CA SER A 147 -4.64 -20.17 0.25
C SER A 147 -3.13 -20.40 0.44
N GLU A 148 -2.63 -21.53 -0.05
CA GLU A 148 -1.21 -21.90 0.05
C GLU A 148 -0.29 -20.85 -0.59
N LYS A 149 -0.62 -20.43 -1.82
CA LYS A 149 0.14 -19.41 -2.56
C LYS A 149 0.17 -18.09 -1.79
N LEU A 150 -0.98 -17.63 -1.28
CA LEU A 150 -1.05 -16.38 -0.53
C LEU A 150 -0.21 -16.46 0.74
N ARG A 151 -0.32 -17.56 1.50
CA ARG A 151 0.50 -17.79 2.70
C ARG A 151 1.99 -17.77 2.39
N LYS A 152 2.42 -18.44 1.31
CA LYS A 152 3.82 -18.46 0.87
C LYS A 152 4.32 -17.05 0.54
N HIS A 153 3.55 -16.27 -0.22
CA HIS A 153 3.92 -14.91 -0.61
C HIS A 153 3.95 -13.96 0.59
N ILE A 154 2.92 -13.99 1.44
CA ILE A 154 2.84 -13.15 2.63
C ILE A 154 3.94 -13.51 3.63
N ARG A 155 4.25 -14.80 3.81
CA ARG A 155 5.39 -15.23 4.64
C ARG A 155 6.71 -14.70 4.09
N PHE A 156 6.92 -14.71 2.78
CA PHE A 156 8.12 -14.13 2.17
C PHE A 156 8.22 -12.62 2.43
N ILE A 157 7.12 -11.88 2.24
CA ILE A 157 7.04 -10.44 2.52
C ILE A 157 7.37 -10.17 3.99
N TYR A 158 6.80 -10.92 4.94
CA TYR A 158 7.16 -10.74 6.35
C TYR A 158 8.60 -11.15 6.63
N SER A 159 9.14 -12.21 6.03
CA SER A 159 10.52 -12.65 6.31
C SER A 159 11.59 -11.71 5.77
N LYS A 160 11.32 -10.96 4.70
CA LYS A 160 12.34 -10.19 3.97
C LYS A 160 12.00 -8.71 3.77
N GLY A 161 10.72 -8.37 3.78
CA GLY A 161 10.24 -7.01 3.60
C GLY A 161 10.37 -6.16 4.86
N SER A 162 10.40 -4.86 4.64
CA SER A 162 10.36 -3.78 5.62
C SER A 162 9.77 -2.55 4.94
N LEU A 163 9.24 -1.59 5.71
CA LEU A 163 8.78 -0.30 5.16
C LEU A 163 9.92 0.59 4.68
N TYR A 164 11.13 0.35 5.19
CA TYR A 164 12.34 1.02 4.75
C TYR A 164 13.54 0.06 4.73
N LEU A 165 14.54 0.39 3.91
CA LEU A 165 15.80 -0.32 3.79
C LEU A 165 16.91 0.70 3.55
N VAL A 166 17.97 0.64 4.35
CA VAL A 166 19.23 1.32 4.02
C VAL A 166 20.11 0.31 3.28
N ARG A 167 20.55 0.65 2.06
CA ARG A 167 21.44 -0.20 1.26
C ARG A 167 22.40 0.63 0.43
N ASN A 168 23.70 0.32 0.51
CA ASN A 168 24.78 0.98 -0.25
C ASN A 168 24.70 2.51 -0.13
N SER A 169 24.63 3.01 1.11
CA SER A 169 24.46 4.44 1.43
C SER A 169 23.18 5.10 0.90
N ASN A 170 22.19 4.34 0.43
CA ASN A 170 20.90 4.89 -0.01
C ASN A 170 19.78 4.47 0.94
N LEU A 171 18.81 5.36 1.13
CA LEU A 171 17.62 5.09 1.91
C LEU A 171 16.46 4.78 0.97
N LEU A 172 15.90 3.59 1.08
CA LEU A 172 14.69 3.19 0.40
C LEU A 172 13.54 3.23 1.40
N TYR A 173 12.43 3.89 1.09
CA TYR A 173 11.18 3.73 1.84
C TYR A 173 9.95 3.86 0.94
N HIS A 174 8.82 3.32 1.39
CA HIS A 174 7.57 3.33 0.63
C HIS A 174 6.57 4.34 1.18
N GLY A 175 6.10 5.25 0.32
CA GLY A 175 5.12 6.28 0.69
C GLY A 175 5.79 7.54 1.22
N SER A 176 5.53 7.87 2.48
CA SER A 176 5.94 9.12 3.11
C SER A 176 6.68 8.87 4.43
N VAL A 177 7.37 9.90 4.92
CA VAL A 177 7.77 10.00 6.33
C VAL A 177 6.86 11.06 6.96
N PRO A 178 6.01 10.75 7.96
CA PRO A 178 5.07 11.72 8.52
C PRO A 178 5.76 12.99 9.05
N MET A 179 5.31 14.17 8.61
CA MET A 179 5.89 15.47 8.98
C MET A 179 4.84 16.48 9.42
N ASN A 180 5.27 17.43 10.25
CA ASN A 180 4.53 18.66 10.54
C ASN A 180 4.78 19.70 9.44
N SER A 181 4.01 20.78 9.45
CA SER A 181 4.12 21.86 8.45
C SER A 181 5.46 22.61 8.51
N ASP A 182 6.14 22.60 9.64
CA ASP A 182 7.44 23.23 9.86
C ASP A 182 8.63 22.37 9.39
N GLY A 183 8.39 21.14 8.95
CA GLY A 183 9.42 20.20 8.53
C GLY A 183 9.97 19.30 9.62
N THR A 184 9.47 19.40 10.86
CA THR A 184 9.80 18.43 11.91
C THR A 184 9.05 17.10 11.71
N PHE A 185 9.58 16.00 12.26
CA PHE A 185 8.89 14.71 12.21
C PHE A 185 7.63 14.73 13.06
N LYS A 186 6.54 14.19 12.51
CA LYS A 186 5.27 14.12 13.20
C LYS A 186 5.25 12.95 14.18
N ASN A 187 4.78 13.20 15.40
CA ASN A 187 4.53 12.15 16.38
C ASN A 187 3.26 11.36 16.00
N VAL A 188 3.37 10.04 16.01
CA VAL A 188 2.27 9.10 15.80
C VAL A 188 2.20 8.20 17.02
N ARG A 189 1.01 8.14 17.63
CA ARG A 189 0.76 7.36 18.84
C ARG A 189 0.45 5.91 18.49
N ILE A 190 1.19 4.96 19.08
CA ILE A 190 0.99 3.53 18.93
C ILE A 190 1.02 2.89 20.32
N GLN A 191 -0.09 2.28 20.76
CA GLN A 191 -0.21 1.65 22.07
C GLN A 191 0.16 2.58 23.23
N GLY A 192 -0.33 3.83 23.17
CA GLY A 192 -0.09 4.84 24.21
C GLY A 192 1.27 5.56 24.16
N VAL A 193 2.21 5.14 23.32
CA VAL A 193 3.55 5.75 23.17
C VAL A 193 3.65 6.51 21.84
N ASP A 194 4.24 7.70 21.86
CA ASP A 194 4.47 8.51 20.67
C ASP A 194 5.80 8.14 20.00
N TYR A 195 5.77 7.94 18.69
CA TYR A 195 6.94 7.64 17.87
C TYR A 195 7.01 8.61 16.69
N SER A 196 8.23 8.95 16.26
CA SER A 196 8.49 9.79 15.09
C SER A 196 9.73 9.30 14.32
N GLY A 197 9.92 9.79 13.10
CA GLY A 197 11.14 9.52 12.33
C GLY A 197 11.40 8.02 12.15
N LYS A 198 12.65 7.59 12.33
CA LYS A 198 13.06 6.18 12.20
C LYS A 198 12.38 5.29 13.24
N GLN A 199 12.23 5.77 14.47
CA GLN A 199 11.64 4.98 15.56
C GLN A 199 10.18 4.60 15.26
N LEU A 200 9.44 5.45 14.55
CA LEU A 200 8.10 5.12 14.07
C LEU A 200 8.12 3.93 13.12
N PHE A 201 9.04 3.91 12.15
CA PHE A 201 9.15 2.82 11.19
C PHE A 201 9.57 1.51 11.86
N ASP A 202 10.54 1.56 12.78
CA ASP A 202 10.96 0.40 13.57
C ASP A 202 9.78 -0.19 14.37
N LYS A 203 8.99 0.68 15.01
CA LYS A 203 7.80 0.27 15.77
C LYS A 203 6.72 -0.32 14.87
N ILE A 204 6.49 0.27 13.70
CA ILE A 204 5.53 -0.26 12.72
C ILE A 204 5.95 -1.67 12.29
N ASP A 205 7.20 -1.88 11.92
CA ASP A 205 7.71 -3.20 11.50
C ASP A 205 7.54 -4.24 12.62
N GLN A 206 7.82 -3.86 13.88
CA GLN A 206 7.56 -4.71 15.05
C GLN A 206 6.08 -5.11 15.18
N VAL A 207 5.16 -4.13 15.15
CA VAL A 207 3.71 -4.36 15.33
C VAL A 207 3.15 -5.23 14.19
N VAL A 208 3.59 -4.96 12.96
CA VAL A 208 3.16 -5.67 11.76
C VAL A 208 3.65 -7.13 11.76
N ARG A 209 4.89 -7.39 12.21
CA ARG A 209 5.39 -8.76 12.43
C ARG A 209 4.63 -9.46 13.56
N GLN A 210 4.32 -8.74 14.63
CA GLN A 210 3.54 -9.28 15.74
C GLN A 210 2.14 -9.70 15.28
N ALA A 211 1.49 -8.93 14.41
CA ALA A 211 0.19 -9.28 13.84
C ALA A 211 0.17 -10.65 13.14
N TYR A 212 1.31 -11.03 12.53
CA TYR A 212 1.44 -12.27 11.76
C TYR A 212 1.97 -13.46 12.58
N PHE A 213 3.07 -13.27 13.32
CA PHE A 213 3.80 -14.35 14.00
C PHE A 213 3.38 -14.60 15.45
N GLU A 214 2.69 -13.67 16.10
CA GLU A 214 2.25 -13.88 17.49
C GLU A 214 1.15 -14.93 17.55
N GLU A 215 1.24 -15.88 18.50
CA GLU A 215 0.27 -16.95 18.68
C GLU A 215 -0.31 -16.98 20.10
N LYS A 216 0.41 -16.47 21.09
CA LYS A 216 0.05 -16.57 22.52
C LYS A 216 -0.68 -15.33 23.02
N LYS A 217 -0.34 -14.16 22.49
CA LYS A 217 -0.87 -12.87 22.93
C LYS A 217 -1.98 -12.37 22.01
N ALA A 218 -3.20 -12.84 22.26
CA ALA A 218 -4.36 -12.59 21.39
C ALA A 218 -4.71 -11.10 21.25
N LYS A 219 -4.60 -10.31 22.32
CA LYS A 219 -4.92 -8.87 22.28
C LYS A 219 -3.94 -8.09 21.41
N GLU A 220 -2.66 -8.35 21.57
CA GLU A 220 -1.58 -7.72 20.84
C GLU A 220 -1.59 -8.14 19.36
N LYS A 221 -1.86 -9.42 19.09
CA LYS A 221 -2.07 -9.89 17.72
C LYS A 221 -3.25 -9.16 17.07
N ARG A 222 -4.37 -9.03 17.77
CA ARG A 222 -5.56 -8.35 17.24
C ARG A 222 -5.30 -6.87 16.97
N PHE A 223 -4.64 -6.18 17.90
CA PHE A 223 -4.21 -4.80 17.68
C PHE A 223 -3.33 -4.68 16.43
N GLY A 224 -2.34 -5.56 16.27
CA GLY A 224 -1.48 -5.55 15.09
C GLY A 224 -2.24 -5.79 13.79
N GLN A 225 -3.25 -6.66 13.78
CA GLN A 225 -4.11 -6.90 12.61
C GLN A 225 -4.92 -5.64 12.24
N ASP A 226 -5.47 -4.96 13.25
CA ASP A 226 -6.20 -3.70 13.07
C ASP A 226 -5.25 -2.58 12.62
N PHE A 227 -4.03 -2.57 13.15
CA PHE A 227 -3.00 -1.61 12.78
C PHE A 227 -2.53 -1.78 11.34
N ILE A 228 -2.49 -3.00 10.80
CA ILE A 228 -2.25 -3.22 9.35
C ILE A 228 -3.35 -2.59 8.50
N TRP A 229 -4.62 -2.69 8.93
CA TRP A 229 -5.72 -1.99 8.26
C TRP A 229 -5.58 -0.46 8.38
N TYR A 230 -5.17 0.04 9.55
CA TYR A 230 -4.85 1.46 9.73
C TYR A 230 -3.72 1.90 8.79
N LEU A 231 -2.67 1.10 8.59
CA LEU A 231 -1.60 1.48 7.67
C LEU A 231 -2.13 1.76 6.25
N TRP A 232 -3.15 1.02 5.81
CA TRP A 232 -3.75 1.21 4.50
C TRP A 232 -4.53 2.53 4.34
N CYS A 233 -5.14 3.07 5.40
CA CYS A 233 -6.13 4.15 5.25
C CYS A 233 -6.17 5.21 6.36
N GLY A 234 -5.31 5.07 7.36
CA GLY A 234 -5.27 5.91 8.55
C GLY A 234 -4.40 7.15 8.39
N PRO A 235 -4.77 8.28 9.02
CA PRO A 235 -4.03 9.52 8.90
C PRO A 235 -2.61 9.39 9.44
N SER A 236 -1.63 10.02 8.80
CA SER A 236 -0.21 9.93 9.21
C SER A 236 0.39 8.51 9.12
N SER A 237 -0.30 7.55 8.52
CA SER A 237 0.31 6.28 8.14
C SER A 237 1.31 6.50 7.00
N PRO A 238 2.58 6.04 7.09
CA PRO A 238 3.57 6.22 6.03
C PRO A 238 3.11 5.84 4.61
N PRO A 239 2.49 4.66 4.37
CA PRO A 239 1.98 4.29 3.04
C PRO A 239 0.63 4.92 2.65
N PHE A 240 0.05 5.83 3.45
CA PHE A 240 -1.20 6.52 3.09
C PHE A 240 -1.05 8.03 3.13
N ASP A 241 -0.68 8.58 4.30
CA ASP A 241 -0.39 9.98 4.61
C ASP A 241 -1.36 10.99 3.96
N LYS A 242 -2.65 10.71 4.12
CA LYS A 242 -3.72 11.68 3.88
C LYS A 242 -4.57 11.82 5.12
N ASP A 243 -5.35 12.89 5.19
CA ASP A 243 -6.29 13.13 6.30
C ASP A 243 -7.35 12.04 6.42
N LYS A 244 -7.85 11.52 5.30
CA LYS A 244 -8.88 10.47 5.25
C LYS A 244 -8.91 9.73 3.92
N MET A 245 -9.46 8.52 3.91
CA MET A 245 -9.77 7.77 2.68
C MET A 245 -11.26 7.90 2.32
N ALA A 246 -11.65 8.78 1.39
CA ALA A 246 -13.03 9.17 1.12
C ALA A 246 -13.88 8.13 0.35
N THR A 247 -13.76 6.85 0.70
CA THR A 247 -14.39 5.73 -0.01
C THR A 247 -15.91 5.81 0.02
N PHE A 248 -16.52 5.99 1.19
CA PHE A 248 -17.98 6.07 1.34
C PHE A 248 -18.53 7.26 0.55
N GLU A 249 -17.90 8.43 0.72
CA GLU A 249 -18.30 9.67 0.08
C GLU A 249 -18.30 9.52 -1.45
N ARG A 250 -17.27 8.87 -2.03
CA ARG A 250 -17.20 8.61 -3.48
C ARG A 250 -18.33 7.72 -3.98
N TYR A 251 -18.75 6.71 -3.21
CA TYR A 251 -19.86 5.84 -3.61
C TYR A 251 -21.21 6.52 -3.44
N PHE A 252 -21.46 7.18 -2.32
CA PHE A 252 -22.82 7.59 -1.96
C PHE A 252 -23.14 9.07 -2.15
N ILE A 253 -22.13 9.95 -2.25
CA ILE A 253 -22.35 11.40 -2.32
C ILE A 253 -21.90 11.94 -3.68
N ALA A 254 -22.76 12.72 -4.34
CA ALA A 254 -22.46 13.29 -5.65
C ALA A 254 -21.49 14.49 -5.57
N ASP A 255 -21.53 15.26 -4.48
CA ASP A 255 -20.69 16.43 -4.25
C ASP A 255 -19.22 16.04 -4.13
N LYS A 256 -18.41 16.41 -5.14
CA LYS A 256 -16.98 16.07 -5.24
C LYS A 256 -16.13 16.73 -4.16
N GLU A 257 -16.60 17.80 -3.52
CA GLU A 257 -15.87 18.41 -2.39
C GLU A 257 -15.71 17.41 -1.24
N THR A 258 -16.69 16.52 -1.03
CA THR A 258 -16.62 15.48 0.00
C THR A 258 -15.59 14.40 -0.30
N HIS A 259 -15.14 14.29 -1.56
CA HIS A 259 -14.19 13.27 -2.04
C HIS A 259 -12.73 13.70 -1.90
N LYS A 260 -12.48 14.97 -1.54
CA LYS A 260 -11.13 15.50 -1.37
C LYS A 260 -10.45 14.83 -0.17
N GLU A 261 -9.22 14.39 -0.40
CA GLU A 261 -8.32 13.80 0.58
C GLU A 261 -7.08 14.72 0.61
N GLN A 262 -6.84 15.37 1.74
CA GLN A 262 -5.72 16.27 1.92
C GLN A 262 -4.45 15.46 2.17
N GLN A 263 -3.41 15.73 1.41
CA GLN A 263 -2.11 15.10 1.58
C GLN A 263 -1.41 15.61 2.84
N GLY A 264 -0.64 14.74 3.49
CA GLY A 264 0.25 15.12 4.58
C GLY A 264 1.36 16.07 4.13
N HIS A 265 2.02 16.72 5.09
CA HIS A 265 3.00 17.76 4.81
C HIS A 265 4.25 17.24 4.07
N TYR A 266 4.59 15.96 4.21
CA TYR A 266 5.66 15.32 3.47
C TYR A 266 5.56 15.58 1.96
N PHE A 267 4.37 15.49 1.37
CA PHE A 267 4.19 15.62 -0.07
C PHE A 267 4.58 16.99 -0.62
N TYR A 268 4.53 18.04 0.20
CA TYR A 268 4.94 19.39 -0.16
C TYR A 268 6.38 19.70 0.25
N LEU A 269 6.90 19.01 1.27
CA LEU A 269 8.22 19.27 1.84
C LEU A 269 9.33 18.43 1.20
N LYS A 270 9.02 17.24 0.67
CA LYS A 270 10.00 16.31 0.07
C LYS A 270 10.76 16.88 -1.13
N ASP A 271 10.31 18.00 -1.70
CA ASP A 271 10.98 18.66 -2.82
C ASP A 271 12.13 19.58 -2.36
N LYS A 272 12.28 19.81 -1.04
CA LYS A 272 13.35 20.60 -0.42
C LYS A 272 14.56 19.73 -0.08
N LYS A 273 15.77 20.17 -0.44
CA LYS A 273 17.03 19.44 -0.21
C LYS A 273 17.28 19.19 1.26
N GLU A 274 17.08 20.19 2.10
CA GLU A 274 17.36 20.17 3.53
C GLU A 274 16.46 19.16 4.26
N ILE A 275 15.21 19.01 3.80
CA ILE A 275 14.28 18.01 4.32
C ILE A 275 14.75 16.59 3.99
N CYS A 276 15.17 16.35 2.74
CA CYS A 276 15.70 15.04 2.35
C CYS A 276 16.98 14.69 3.11
N GLU A 277 17.88 15.65 3.34
CA GLU A 277 19.11 15.44 4.13
C GLU A 277 18.79 15.15 5.60
N MET A 278 17.82 15.86 6.18
CA MET A 278 17.33 15.58 7.52
C MET A 278 16.75 14.16 7.63
N ILE A 279 15.95 13.73 6.65
CA ILE A 279 15.42 12.35 6.59
C ILE A 279 16.58 11.34 6.48
N LEU A 280 17.55 11.54 5.58
CA LEU A 280 18.70 10.63 5.45
C LEU A 280 19.42 10.46 6.79
N LYS A 281 19.70 11.58 7.48
CA LYS A 281 20.35 11.58 8.78
C LYS A 281 19.54 10.85 9.86
N GLU A 282 18.23 11.07 9.92
CA GLU A 282 17.33 10.37 10.86
C GLU A 282 17.39 8.85 10.71
N PHE A 283 17.61 8.36 9.49
CA PHE A 283 17.75 6.94 9.20
C PHE A 283 19.20 6.43 9.26
N GLY A 284 20.14 7.25 9.74
CA GLY A 284 21.54 6.88 9.93
C GLY A 284 22.39 6.90 8.64
N VAL A 285 21.97 7.65 7.62
CA VAL A 285 22.68 7.76 6.34
C VAL A 285 23.37 9.12 6.25
N GLU A 286 24.71 9.11 6.29
CA GLU A 286 25.54 10.34 6.35
C GLU A 286 26.36 10.60 5.08
N ASP A 287 26.35 9.68 4.12
CA ASP A 287 27.10 9.82 2.86
C ASP A 287 26.58 11.02 2.04
N GLU A 288 27.50 11.88 1.57
CA GLU A 288 27.15 13.08 0.80
C GLU A 288 26.44 12.73 -0.52
N HIS A 289 26.73 11.56 -1.10
CA HIS A 289 26.11 11.06 -2.32
C HIS A 289 24.85 10.22 -2.06
N ALA A 290 24.49 10.01 -0.77
CA ALA A 290 23.27 9.31 -0.40
C ALA A 290 22.04 9.94 -1.02
N ARG A 291 21.17 9.07 -1.56
CA ARG A 291 19.87 9.43 -2.10
C ARG A 291 18.76 8.71 -1.35
N ILE A 292 17.60 9.35 -1.32
CA ILE A 292 16.34 8.71 -0.98
C ILE A 292 15.76 8.13 -2.27
N ILE A 293 15.40 6.86 -2.23
CA ILE A 293 14.67 6.16 -3.28
C ILE A 293 13.28 5.86 -2.75
N ASN A 294 12.27 6.43 -3.37
CA ASN A 294 10.89 6.35 -2.92
C ASN A 294 9.98 5.88 -4.04
N GLY A 295 8.98 5.08 -3.70
CA GLY A 295 7.93 4.65 -4.64
C GLY A 295 6.59 5.28 -4.32
N HIS A 296 5.51 4.50 -4.51
CA HIS A 296 4.14 4.79 -4.05
C HIS A 296 3.31 5.72 -4.93
N ILE A 297 3.80 6.92 -5.25
CA ILE A 297 3.03 7.89 -6.06
C ILE A 297 3.48 7.90 -7.52
N PRO A 298 2.54 7.74 -8.47
CA PRO A 298 2.83 7.91 -9.89
C PRO A 298 3.32 9.32 -10.22
N VAL A 299 4.42 9.40 -10.97
CA VAL A 299 4.98 10.67 -11.45
C VAL A 299 4.18 11.12 -12.68
N LYS A 300 3.63 12.34 -12.63
CA LYS A 300 2.79 12.87 -13.71
C LYS A 300 3.63 13.63 -14.74
N THR A 301 4.36 12.91 -15.58
CA THR A 301 5.27 13.51 -16.58
C THR A 301 4.52 14.35 -17.62
N ILE A 302 3.27 14.01 -17.96
CA ILE A 302 2.38 14.86 -18.80
C ILE A 302 2.25 16.28 -18.24
N LYS A 303 2.30 16.44 -16.91
CA LYS A 303 2.20 17.73 -16.22
C LYS A 303 3.57 18.38 -15.94
N GLY A 304 4.65 17.84 -16.51
CA GLY A 304 6.01 18.31 -16.30
C GLY A 304 6.61 17.93 -14.95
N GLU A 305 6.03 16.96 -14.23
CA GLU A 305 6.60 16.49 -12.96
C GLU A 305 7.89 15.68 -13.21
N SER A 306 8.96 16.05 -12.51
CA SER A 306 10.23 15.31 -12.53
C SER A 306 10.27 14.18 -11.47
N PRO A 307 10.77 12.98 -11.82
CA PRO A 307 11.07 11.91 -10.85
C PRO A 307 12.29 12.26 -9.97
N ILE A 308 13.12 13.22 -10.40
CA ILE A 308 14.29 13.72 -9.67
C ILE A 308 13.87 14.98 -8.93
N LYS A 309 13.92 14.94 -7.59
CA LYS A 309 13.45 16.00 -6.69
C LYS A 309 14.58 16.43 -5.75
N ALA A 310 14.41 17.58 -5.09
CA ALA A 310 15.31 18.06 -4.04
C ALA A 310 16.80 18.12 -4.44
N GLY A 311 17.10 18.67 -5.63
CA GLY A 311 18.48 18.72 -6.15
C GLY A 311 19.08 17.33 -6.40
N GLY A 312 18.23 16.34 -6.68
CA GLY A 312 18.58 14.95 -6.88
C GLY A 312 18.65 14.11 -5.60
N LYS A 313 18.43 14.68 -4.40
CA LYS A 313 18.45 13.91 -3.15
C LYS A 313 17.29 12.93 -3.01
N LEU A 314 16.20 13.12 -3.76
CA LEU A 314 15.05 12.23 -3.81
C LEU A 314 14.80 11.75 -5.23
N LEU A 315 14.73 10.43 -5.40
CA LEU A 315 14.37 9.75 -6.63
C LEU A 315 13.02 9.04 -6.42
N VAL A 316 12.00 9.48 -7.16
CA VAL A 316 10.68 8.86 -7.13
C VAL A 316 10.56 7.90 -8.30
N ILE A 317 10.45 6.61 -7.98
CA ILE A 317 10.32 5.53 -8.97
C ILE A 317 8.90 4.99 -8.92
N ASP A 318 8.15 5.24 -9.99
CA ASP A 318 6.89 4.54 -10.23
C ASP A 318 7.15 3.35 -11.16
N GLY A 319 6.67 2.17 -10.75
CA GLY A 319 6.74 0.97 -11.59
C GLY A 319 5.87 1.07 -12.85
N GLY A 320 4.85 1.94 -12.87
CA GLY A 320 4.05 2.32 -14.05
C GLY A 320 3.41 1.18 -14.89
N TYR A 321 3.50 -0.07 -14.42
CA TYR A 321 2.94 -1.27 -15.07
C TYR A 321 1.41 -1.34 -15.02
N SER A 322 0.76 -0.40 -14.33
CA SER A 322 -0.70 -0.36 -14.26
C SER A 322 -1.27 0.50 -15.39
N LYS A 323 -1.88 -0.16 -16.38
CA LYS A 323 -2.59 0.48 -17.50
C LYS A 323 -3.57 1.58 -17.06
N ALA A 324 -4.22 1.38 -15.91
CA ALA A 324 -5.19 2.33 -15.37
C ALA A 324 -4.62 3.71 -15.03
N TYR A 325 -3.30 3.82 -14.81
CA TYR A 325 -2.63 5.08 -14.48
C TYR A 325 -1.88 5.71 -15.66
N GLN A 326 -1.71 5.00 -16.78
CA GLN A 326 -0.95 5.49 -17.94
C GLN A 326 -1.54 6.77 -18.55
N SER A 327 -2.87 6.94 -18.48
CA SER A 327 -3.54 8.17 -18.92
C SER A 327 -3.21 9.39 -18.03
N GLU A 328 -2.83 9.16 -16.77
CA GLU A 328 -2.44 10.22 -15.84
C GLU A 328 -0.93 10.46 -15.84
N THR A 329 -0.12 9.41 -16.01
CA THR A 329 1.35 9.49 -15.99
C THR A 329 1.91 9.90 -17.34
N GLY A 330 1.40 9.33 -18.44
CA GLY A 330 1.91 9.46 -19.81
C GLY A 330 3.08 8.56 -20.16
N ILE A 331 3.51 7.71 -19.23
CA ILE A 331 4.62 6.79 -19.39
C ILE A 331 4.28 5.43 -18.76
N ALA A 332 5.02 4.39 -19.14
CA ALA A 332 4.92 3.07 -18.52
C ALA A 332 5.67 2.94 -17.19
N GLY A 333 6.41 3.96 -16.77
CA GLY A 333 7.12 3.99 -15.49
C GLY A 333 8.63 4.18 -15.63
N PHE A 334 9.32 4.02 -14.51
CA PHE A 334 10.76 4.20 -14.39
C PHE A 334 11.46 2.95 -13.86
N THR A 335 12.72 2.76 -14.26
CA THR A 335 13.63 1.79 -13.67
C THR A 335 14.88 2.49 -13.21
N LEU A 336 15.26 2.31 -11.95
CA LEU A 336 16.54 2.77 -11.42
C LEU A 336 17.53 1.61 -11.48
N ILE A 337 18.66 1.84 -12.15
CA ILE A 337 19.76 0.90 -12.27
C ILE A 337 20.91 1.42 -11.41
N TYR A 338 21.38 0.59 -10.49
CA TYR A 338 22.59 0.84 -9.72
C TYR A 338 23.67 -0.15 -10.14
N ASN A 339 24.79 0.36 -10.66
CA ASN A 339 25.92 -0.46 -11.07
C ASN A 339 27.25 0.15 -10.61
N SER A 340 28.36 -0.48 -10.99
CA SER A 340 29.70 -0.05 -10.57
C SER A 340 30.10 1.36 -11.04
N HIS A 341 29.39 1.94 -12.02
CA HIS A 341 29.62 3.28 -12.54
C HIS A 341 28.71 4.35 -11.89
N GLY A 342 27.61 3.95 -11.26
CA GLY A 342 26.71 4.85 -10.55
C GLY A 342 25.22 4.52 -10.74
N LEU A 343 24.39 5.57 -10.72
CA LEU A 343 22.93 5.51 -10.80
C LEU A 343 22.43 5.99 -12.17
N GLN A 344 21.59 5.18 -12.81
CA GLN A 344 20.91 5.51 -14.06
C GLN A 344 19.40 5.37 -13.88
N LEU A 345 18.64 6.38 -14.30
CA LEU A 345 17.19 6.34 -14.32
C LEU A 345 16.72 6.18 -15.77
N VAL A 346 15.98 5.12 -16.02
CA VAL A 346 15.44 4.78 -17.34
C VAL A 346 13.93 4.99 -17.33
N GLN A 347 13.43 5.80 -18.25
CA GLN A 347 12.00 6.04 -18.47
C GLN A 347 11.48 5.12 -19.59
N HIS A 348 10.36 4.45 -19.36
CA HIS A 348 9.75 3.52 -20.30
C HIS A 348 8.48 4.10 -20.92
N GLN A 349 8.31 3.93 -22.23
CA GLN A 349 7.07 4.29 -22.92
C GLN A 349 6.00 3.18 -22.84
N PRO A 350 4.69 3.53 -22.86
CA PRO A 350 3.62 2.53 -22.87
C PRO A 350 3.68 1.62 -24.09
N PHE A 351 3.63 0.31 -23.85
CA PHE A 351 3.39 -0.67 -24.91
C PHE A 351 1.87 -0.88 -25.08
N VAL A 352 1.34 -0.50 -26.24
CA VAL A 352 -0.11 -0.58 -26.52
C VAL A 352 -0.48 -1.96 -27.06
N SER A 353 0.11 -2.40 -28.18
CA SER A 353 -0.09 -3.73 -28.73
C SER A 353 1.00 -4.14 -29.72
N THR A 354 1.16 -5.44 -29.93
CA THR A 354 2.08 -6.00 -30.93
C THR A 354 1.75 -5.51 -32.33
N GLN A 355 0.46 -5.44 -32.69
CA GLN A 355 0.02 -4.97 -34.00
C GLN A 355 0.45 -3.52 -34.24
N GLN A 356 0.16 -2.63 -33.28
CA GLN A 356 0.50 -1.22 -33.40
C GLN A 356 2.02 -0.99 -33.45
N ALA A 357 2.79 -1.73 -32.65
CA ALA A 357 4.25 -1.66 -32.67
C ALA A 357 4.83 -2.06 -34.04
N ILE A 358 4.31 -3.13 -34.64
CA ILE A 358 4.73 -3.59 -35.98
C ILE A 358 4.32 -2.58 -37.06
N GLU A 359 3.07 -2.11 -37.06
CA GLU A 359 2.54 -1.21 -38.08
C GLU A 359 3.23 0.16 -38.09
N LYS A 360 3.55 0.69 -36.90
CA LYS A 360 4.19 1.99 -36.76
C LYS A 360 5.72 1.94 -36.71
N GLY A 361 6.31 0.74 -36.67
CA GLY A 361 7.74 0.56 -36.44
C GLY A 361 8.20 1.16 -35.11
N GLU A 362 7.33 1.15 -34.10
CA GLU A 362 7.66 1.64 -32.76
C GLU A 362 8.59 0.62 -32.07
N ASP A 363 9.83 1.05 -31.78
CA ASP A 363 10.75 0.31 -30.90
C ASP A 363 10.48 0.68 -29.43
N ILE A 364 10.99 -0.10 -28.47
CA ILE A 364 10.88 0.23 -27.04
C ILE A 364 11.82 1.40 -26.74
N ILE A 365 11.34 2.61 -26.98
CA ILE A 365 12.10 3.84 -26.72
C ILE A 365 12.21 4.02 -25.21
N SER A 366 13.43 3.91 -24.70
CA SER A 366 13.77 4.20 -23.31
C SER A 366 14.63 5.46 -23.24
N GLU A 367 14.20 6.46 -22.49
CA GLU A 367 15.00 7.66 -22.24
C GLU A 367 15.86 7.41 -21.00
N THR A 368 17.19 7.49 -21.14
CA THR A 368 18.13 7.25 -20.04
C THR A 368 18.65 8.58 -19.52
N THR A 369 18.31 8.91 -18.27
CA THR A 369 18.90 10.02 -17.54
C THR A 369 19.98 9.48 -16.60
N VAL A 370 21.22 9.90 -16.79
CA VAL A 370 22.31 9.53 -15.89
C VAL A 370 22.32 10.49 -14.70
N LEU A 371 22.14 9.95 -13.51
CA LEU A 371 22.05 10.72 -12.27
C LEU A 371 23.41 10.95 -11.63
N GLU A 372 24.29 9.96 -11.76
CA GLU A 372 25.62 9.98 -11.16
C GLU A 372 26.56 9.09 -11.96
N PHE A 373 27.69 9.67 -12.39
CA PHE A 373 28.87 8.92 -12.83
C PHE A 373 29.97 9.16 -11.80
N SER A 374 30.39 8.10 -11.13
CA SER A 374 31.64 8.16 -10.36
C SER A 374 32.81 7.95 -11.31
N ASN A 375 33.81 8.83 -11.21
CA ASN A 375 35.09 8.64 -11.92
C ASN A 375 35.87 7.43 -11.37
N GLN A 376 35.50 6.94 -10.18
CA GLN A 376 36.05 5.73 -9.58
C GLN A 376 34.99 4.63 -9.54
N ARG A 377 35.35 3.46 -10.06
CA ARG A 377 34.47 2.30 -10.08
C ARG A 377 34.24 1.79 -8.66
N LYS A 378 32.98 1.66 -8.23
CA LYS A 378 32.66 0.98 -6.97
C LYS A 378 33.00 -0.51 -7.07
N LEU A 379 33.75 -1.01 -6.10
CA LEU A 379 34.11 -2.42 -5.96
C LEU A 379 33.18 -3.10 -4.95
N VAL A 380 33.15 -4.44 -4.97
CA VAL A 380 32.33 -5.23 -4.03
C VAL A 380 32.64 -4.90 -2.57
N ARG A 381 33.92 -4.69 -2.25
CA ARG A 381 34.39 -4.32 -0.90
C ARG A 381 33.83 -2.97 -0.41
N ASP A 382 33.45 -2.08 -1.32
CA ASP A 382 32.94 -0.75 -1.02
C ASP A 382 31.41 -0.75 -0.82
N LEU A 383 30.77 -1.92 -0.91
CA LEU A 383 29.33 -2.12 -0.71
C LEU A 383 29.07 -2.77 0.66
N ASP A 384 27.81 -2.74 1.10
CA ASP A 384 27.40 -3.37 2.37
C ASP A 384 27.78 -4.86 2.40
N ILE A 385 27.59 -5.56 1.28
CA ILE A 385 27.99 -6.98 1.15
C ILE A 385 29.50 -7.16 1.28
N GLY A 386 30.29 -6.17 0.85
CA GLY A 386 31.74 -6.16 1.02
C GLY A 386 32.11 -6.13 2.50
N THR A 387 31.43 -5.30 3.28
CA THR A 387 31.61 -5.23 4.74
C THR A 387 31.27 -6.57 5.41
N GLU A 388 30.13 -7.17 5.03
CA GLU A 388 29.74 -8.50 5.52
C GLU A 388 30.79 -9.58 5.18
N LEU A 389 31.29 -9.58 3.94
CA LEU A 389 32.32 -10.53 3.50
C LEU A 389 33.66 -10.32 4.21
N MET A 390 34.06 -9.06 4.45
CA MET A 390 35.28 -8.75 5.19
C MET A 390 35.19 -9.23 6.65
N GLN A 391 34.04 -9.06 7.30
CA GLN A 391 33.81 -9.60 8.64
C GLN A 391 33.88 -11.14 8.64
N GLN A 392 33.28 -11.80 7.65
CA GLN A 392 33.37 -13.26 7.53
C GLN A 392 34.81 -13.74 7.34
N ILE A 393 35.62 -13.02 6.56
CA ILE A 393 37.04 -13.33 6.37
C ILE A 393 37.80 -13.18 7.70
N GLU A 394 37.54 -12.12 8.45
CA GLU A 394 38.14 -11.90 9.76
C GLU A 394 37.76 -13.00 10.76
N ASP A 395 36.47 -13.34 10.84
CA ASP A 395 35.95 -14.40 11.70
C ASP A 395 36.57 -15.77 11.37
N LEU A 396 36.71 -16.09 10.08
CA LEU A 396 37.38 -17.32 9.63
C LEU A 396 38.88 -17.31 9.94
N THR A 397 39.53 -16.14 9.88
CA THR A 397 40.95 -16.00 10.23
C THR A 397 41.16 -16.23 11.73
N HIS A 398 40.33 -15.62 12.58
CA HIS A 398 40.35 -15.86 14.02
C HIS A 398 40.06 -17.32 14.37
N LEU A 399 39.11 -17.96 13.67
CA LEU A 399 38.82 -19.37 13.85
C LEU A 399 40.04 -20.25 13.51
N LEU A 400 40.70 -19.97 12.39
CA LEU A 400 41.90 -20.68 11.97
C LEU A 400 43.05 -20.52 12.98
N ASP A 401 43.25 -19.32 13.51
CA ASP A 401 44.27 -19.05 14.52
C ASP A 401 43.94 -19.73 15.86
N ALA A 402 42.66 -19.82 16.23
CA ALA A 402 42.22 -20.54 17.41
C ALA A 402 42.48 -22.06 17.31
N TYR A 403 42.32 -22.66 16.12
CA TYR A 403 42.73 -24.05 15.88
C TYR A 403 44.26 -24.21 15.93
N ARG A 404 45.00 -23.34 15.25
CA ARG A 404 46.48 -23.41 15.17
C ARG A 404 47.18 -23.20 16.51
N SER A 405 46.63 -22.33 17.36
CA SER A 405 47.14 -22.08 18.72
C SER A 405 46.72 -23.15 19.74
N GLY A 406 45.83 -24.08 19.36
CA GLY A 406 45.28 -25.10 20.24
C GLY A 406 44.23 -24.58 21.24
N TYR A 407 43.77 -23.33 21.09
CA TYR A 407 42.66 -22.79 21.89
C TYR A 407 41.35 -23.52 21.59
N LEU A 408 41.13 -23.90 20.32
CA LEU A 408 40.08 -24.80 19.90
C LEU A 408 40.68 -26.16 19.51
N LYS A 409 40.04 -27.22 19.99
CA LYS A 409 40.42 -28.59 19.64
C LYS A 409 39.78 -28.98 18.31
N GLU A 410 40.61 -29.45 17.38
CA GLU A 410 40.11 -30.10 16.17
C GLU A 410 39.44 -31.43 16.55
N LEU A 411 38.18 -31.60 16.14
CA LEU A 411 37.45 -32.85 16.32
C LEU A 411 37.55 -33.59 14.99
N ASP A 412 38.28 -34.71 14.99
CA ASP A 412 38.26 -35.64 13.87
C ASP A 412 36.82 -36.14 13.69
N ASN A 413 36.24 -35.88 12.51
CA ASN A 413 34.95 -36.43 12.10
C ASN A 413 35.10 -37.84 11.55
#